data_AF-A0A0N1MTU0-F1
#
_entry.id   AF-A0A0N1MTU0-F1
#
_cell.length_a   1.000
_cell.length_b   1.000
_cell.length_c   1.000
_cell.angle_alpha   90.00
_cell.angle_beta   90.00
_cell.angle_gamma   90.00
#
_symmetry.space_group_name_H-M   'P 1'
#
loop_
_entity.id
_entity.type
_entity.pdbx_description
1 polymer ?
#
loop_
_entity_poly.entity_id
_entity_poly.type
_entity_poly.pdbx_seq_one_letter_code
_entity_poly.pdbx_strand_id
1 'polypeptide(L)'
;MKLDDFLLWLMSLFGGMALCGARLGWMLFGVAPEPPSDPVAFGLWQRKRRWLVFSELSALPAFATLSVVIGRLRDWPMEGVVLLSMVLGALGFAFFLDALQTIVRKRVGMDEGAPKDATP
;
A
#
# COMPACT_ATOMS: atom_id res chain seq x y z
N MET A 1 -10.20 -19.18 -13.38
CA MET A 1 -9.22 -18.23 -13.93
C MET A 1 -8.55 -18.89 -15.11
N LYS A 2 -8.40 -18.19 -16.25
CA LYS A 2 -7.57 -18.72 -17.35
C LYS A 2 -6.11 -18.68 -16.93
N LEU A 3 -5.26 -19.53 -17.52
CA LEU A 3 -3.81 -19.53 -17.24
C LEU A 3 -3.20 -18.14 -17.45
N ASP A 4 -3.65 -17.42 -18.47
CA ASP A 4 -3.20 -16.06 -18.78
C ASP A 4 -3.53 -15.05 -17.67
N ASP A 5 -4.70 -15.17 -17.04
CA ASP A 5 -5.08 -14.33 -15.89
C ASP A 5 -4.18 -14.58 -14.70
N PHE A 6 -3.86 -15.86 -14.47
CA PHE A 6 -3.01 -16.26 -13.37
C PHE A 6 -1.56 -15.77 -13.57
N LEU A 7 -1.04 -15.87 -14.79
CA LEU A 7 0.29 -15.35 -15.14
C LEU A 7 0.33 -13.82 -15.03
N LEU A 8 -0.69 -13.13 -15.54
CA LEU A 8 -0.77 -11.68 -15.43
C LEU A 8 -0.88 -11.22 -13.97
N TRP A 9 -1.62 -11.97 -13.15
CA TRP A 9 -1.71 -11.74 -11.72
C TRP A 9 -0.37 -11.93 -11.02
N LEU A 10 0.39 -12.99 -11.34
CA LEU A 10 1.74 -13.22 -10.81
C LEU A 10 2.70 -12.09 -11.21
N MET A 11 2.71 -11.68 -12.48
CA MET A 11 3.55 -10.57 -12.94
C MET A 11 3.18 -9.26 -12.22
N SER A 12 1.88 -9.01 -12.04
CA SER A 12 1.39 -7.86 -11.29
C SER A 12 1.81 -7.92 -9.82
N LEU A 13 1.75 -9.10 -9.20
CA LEU A 13 2.18 -9.33 -7.82
C LEU A 13 3.66 -9.01 -7.66
N PHE A 14 4.53 -9.56 -8.52
CA PHE A 14 5.98 -9.33 -8.45
C PHE A 14 6.34 -7.88 -8.79
N GLY A 15 5.67 -7.25 -9.76
CA GLY A 15 5.84 -5.84 -10.06
C GLY A 15 5.49 -4.95 -8.86
N GLY A 16 4.32 -5.18 -8.25
CA GLY A 16 3.92 -4.48 -7.02
C GLY A 16 4.87 -4.73 -5.86
N MET A 17 5.32 -5.97 -5.70
CA MET A 17 6.27 -6.38 -4.65
C MET A 17 7.61 -5.66 -4.78
N ALA A 18 8.14 -5.50 -5.99
CA ALA A 18 9.41 -4.82 -6.21
C ALA A 18 9.35 -3.36 -5.73
N LEU A 19 8.30 -2.61 -6.09
CA LEU A 19 8.18 -1.21 -5.67
C LEU A 19 7.79 -1.05 -4.21
N CYS A 20 6.91 -1.93 -3.69
CA CYS A 20 6.60 -1.98 -2.27
C CYS A 20 7.86 -2.28 -1.43
N GLY A 21 8.68 -3.24 -1.87
CA GLY A 21 9.96 -3.57 -1.23
C GLY A 21 10.94 -2.40 -1.26
N ALA A 22 11.08 -1.72 -2.40
CA ALA A 22 11.95 -0.53 -2.51
C ALA A 22 11.51 0.59 -1.54
N ARG A 23 10.20 0.86 -1.47
CA ARG A 23 9.63 1.82 -0.54
C ARG A 23 9.83 1.41 0.92
N LEU A 24 9.54 0.16 1.27
CA LEU A 24 9.75 -0.35 2.63
C LEU A 24 11.22 -0.25 3.02
N GLY A 25 12.14 -0.58 2.09
CA GLY A 25 13.58 -0.41 2.29
C GLY A 25 13.93 1.05 2.62
N TRP A 26 13.43 1.99 1.82
CA TRP A 26 13.64 3.42 2.06
C TRP A 26 13.03 3.90 3.39
N MET A 27 11.82 3.46 3.73
CA MET A 27 11.14 3.83 4.99
C MET A 27 11.76 3.20 6.23
N LEU A 28 12.42 2.04 6.11
CA LEU A 28 13.02 1.32 7.24
C LEU A 28 14.49 1.67 7.45
N PHE A 29 15.24 1.91 6.38
CA PHE A 29 16.69 2.10 6.41
C PHE A 29 17.17 3.46 5.92
N GLY A 30 16.33 4.24 5.23
CA GLY A 30 16.71 5.55 4.68
C GLY A 30 16.27 6.73 5.55
N VAL A 31 14.96 6.86 5.78
CA VAL A 31 14.35 8.06 6.44
C VAL A 31 13.83 7.76 7.84
N ALA A 32 13.95 6.51 8.26
CA ALA A 32 13.37 6.01 9.48
C ALA A 32 14.07 6.60 10.72
N PRO A 33 13.35 7.14 11.72
CA PRO A 33 13.96 7.63 12.95
C PRO A 33 14.76 6.53 13.66
N GLU A 34 15.91 6.91 14.20
CA GLU A 34 16.74 6.03 15.05
C GLU A 34 15.90 5.41 16.17
N PRO A 35 16.24 4.18 16.62
CA PRO A 35 15.53 3.55 17.71
C PRO A 35 15.65 4.40 18.99
N PRO A 36 14.54 4.65 19.72
CA PRO A 36 14.59 5.40 20.96
C PRO A 36 15.38 4.64 22.04
N SER A 37 16.11 5.36 22.87
CA SER A 37 16.93 4.80 23.96
C SER A 37 16.10 4.34 25.16
N ASP A 38 14.88 4.87 25.33
CA ASP A 38 13.95 4.43 26.37
C ASP A 38 13.40 3.02 26.02
N PRO A 39 13.56 2.02 26.91
CA PRO A 39 13.09 0.66 26.66
C PRO A 39 11.59 0.54 26.41
N VAL A 40 10.75 1.41 27.01
CA VAL A 40 9.29 1.35 26.80
C VAL A 40 8.94 1.88 25.41
N ALA A 41 9.49 3.03 25.02
CA ALA A 41 9.33 3.59 23.68
C ALA A 41 9.88 2.66 22.58
N PHE A 42 10.97 1.94 22.85
CA PHE A 42 11.57 1.00 21.91
C PHE A 42 10.62 -0.14 21.52
N GLY A 43 9.90 -0.71 22.50
CA GLY A 43 8.92 -1.77 22.23
C GLY A 43 7.81 -1.33 21.28
N LEU A 44 7.29 -0.11 21.47
CA LEU A 44 6.25 0.48 20.61
C LEU A 44 6.79 0.78 19.20
N TRP A 45 8.01 1.32 19.10
CA TRP A 45 8.68 1.58 17.83
C TRP A 45 8.86 0.30 17.01
N GLN A 46 9.34 -0.78 17.65
CA GLN A 46 9.57 -2.06 16.98
C GLN A 46 8.25 -2.69 16.52
N ARG A 47 7.22 -2.63 17.36
CA ARG A 47 5.88 -3.10 17.01
C ARG A 47 5.35 -2.34 15.80
N LYS A 48 5.39 -1.00 15.79
CA LYS A 48 4.93 -0.18 14.67
C LYS A 48 5.62 -0.55 13.35
N ARG A 49 6.94 -0.73 13.35
CA ARG A 49 7.69 -1.14 12.15
C ARG A 49 7.30 -2.53 11.63
N ARG A 50 7.07 -3.49 12.52
CA ARG A 50 6.59 -4.83 12.12
C ARG A 50 5.19 -4.75 11.49
N TRP A 51 4.29 -3.99 12.11
CA TRP A 51 2.94 -3.79 11.57
C TRP A 51 2.95 -3.11 10.21
N LEU A 52 3.81 -2.11 10.01
CA LEU A 52 4.01 -1.48 8.71
C LEU A 52 4.35 -2.53 7.63
N VAL A 53 5.36 -3.35 7.87
CA VAL A 53 5.80 -4.40 6.92
C VAL A 53 4.68 -5.40 6.63
N PHE A 54 4.02 -5.93 7.66
CA PHE A 54 2.93 -6.89 7.47
C PHE A 54 1.75 -6.29 6.70
N SER A 55 1.39 -5.05 6.98
CA SER A 55 0.28 -4.38 6.30
C SER A 55 0.58 -4.14 4.81
N GLU A 56 1.80 -3.72 4.48
CA GLU A 56 2.20 -3.46 3.10
C GLU A 56 2.33 -4.76 2.28
N LEU A 57 2.90 -5.82 2.86
CA LEU A 57 3.03 -7.11 2.18
C LEU A 57 1.68 -7.82 1.97
N SER A 58 0.77 -7.74 2.95
CA SER A 58 -0.55 -8.36 2.84
C SER A 58 -1.47 -7.67 1.84
N ALA A 59 -1.18 -6.41 1.48
CA ALA A 59 -1.91 -5.67 0.45
C ALA A 59 -1.52 -6.04 -0.98
N LEU A 60 -0.32 -6.59 -1.21
CA LEU A 60 0.19 -6.91 -2.55
C LEU A 60 -0.74 -7.82 -3.38
N PRO A 61 -1.30 -8.92 -2.83
CA PRO A 61 -2.27 -9.74 -3.55
C PRO A 61 -3.53 -8.96 -3.95
N ALA A 62 -3.98 -8.03 -3.11
CA ALA A 62 -5.15 -7.20 -3.40
C ALA A 62 -4.85 -6.21 -4.53
N PHE A 63 -3.68 -5.58 -4.54
CA PHE A 63 -3.24 -4.69 -5.62
C PHE A 63 -3.09 -5.40 -6.96
N ALA A 64 -2.50 -6.60 -6.96
CA ALA A 64 -2.40 -7.43 -8.15
C ALA A 64 -3.79 -7.79 -8.69
N THR A 65 -4.69 -8.21 -7.80
CA THR A 65 -6.08 -8.55 -8.16
C THR A 65 -6.82 -7.35 -8.74
N LEU A 66 -6.75 -6.19 -8.07
CA LEU A 66 -7.40 -4.97 -8.51
C LEU A 66 -6.89 -4.53 -9.89
N SER A 67 -5.57 -4.62 -10.11
CA SER A 67 -4.96 -4.25 -11.38
C SER A 67 -5.44 -5.16 -12.51
N VAL A 68 -5.44 -6.48 -12.30
CA VAL A 68 -5.94 -7.45 -13.30
C VAL A 68 -7.42 -7.21 -13.60
N VAL A 69 -8.25 -7.00 -12.57
CA VAL A 69 -9.69 -6.73 -12.75
C VAL A 69 -9.91 -5.44 -13.55
N ILE A 70 -9.26 -4.34 -13.18
CA ILE A 70 -9.37 -3.07 -13.91
C ILE A 70 -8.89 -3.22 -15.35
N GLY A 71 -7.76 -3.88 -15.56
CA GLY A 71 -7.20 -4.13 -16.88
C GLY A 71 -8.15 -4.91 -17.78
N ARG A 72 -8.79 -5.95 -17.23
CA ARG A 72 -9.80 -6.73 -17.95
C ARG A 72 -11.06 -5.94 -18.27
N LEU A 73 -11.51 -5.06 -17.37
CA LEU A 73 -12.71 -4.24 -17.58
C LEU A 73 -12.49 -3.11 -18.60
N ARG A 74 -11.24 -2.70 -18.79
CA ARG A 74 -10.86 -1.57 -19.67
C ARG A 74 -10.10 -2.02 -20.92
N ASP A 75 -9.98 -3.33 -21.15
CA ASP A 75 -9.19 -3.93 -22.23
C ASP A 75 -7.76 -3.35 -22.34
N TRP A 76 -7.10 -3.19 -21.19
CA TRP A 76 -5.74 -2.66 -21.14
C TRP A 76 -4.71 -3.68 -21.63
N PRO A 77 -3.61 -3.20 -22.24
CA PRO A 77 -2.47 -4.05 -22.54
C PRO A 77 -1.83 -4.57 -21.24
N MET A 78 -1.18 -5.73 -21.32
CA MET A 78 -0.59 -6.41 -20.16
C MET A 78 0.40 -5.54 -19.38
N GLU A 79 1.17 -4.71 -20.09
CA GLU A 79 2.14 -3.79 -19.52
C GLU A 79 1.44 -2.75 -18.64
N GLY A 80 0.28 -2.24 -19.08
CA GLY A 80 -0.51 -1.26 -18.32
C GLY A 80 -1.04 -1.85 -17.01
N VAL A 81 -1.41 -3.13 -17.01
CA VAL A 81 -1.88 -3.83 -15.81
C VAL A 81 -0.75 -4.00 -14.79
N VAL A 82 0.42 -4.43 -15.25
CA VAL A 82 1.59 -4.60 -14.37
C VAL A 82 2.04 -3.25 -13.83
N LEU A 83 2.08 -2.21 -14.68
CA LEU A 83 2.42 -0.84 -14.26
C LEU A 83 1.45 -0.30 -13.22
N LEU A 84 0.15 -0.55 -13.36
CA LEU A 84 -0.83 -0.16 -12.34
C LEU A 84 -0.54 -0.84 -11.00
N SER A 85 -0.22 -2.13 -11.01
CA SER A 85 0.15 -2.86 -9.79
C SER A 85 1.45 -2.33 -9.16
N MET A 86 2.43 -1.97 -9.99
CA MET A 86 3.66 -1.31 -9.53
C MET A 86 3.35 0.02 -8.85
N VAL A 87 2.51 0.87 -9.46
CA VAL A 87 2.10 2.16 -8.88
C VAL A 87 1.37 1.94 -7.55
N LEU A 88 0.45 0.97 -7.47
CA LEU A 88 -0.24 0.63 -6.22
C LEU A 88 0.75 0.14 -5.14
N GLY A 89 1.72 -0.70 -5.52
CA GLY A 89 2.80 -1.14 -4.63
C GLY A 89 3.70 0.00 -4.16
N ALA A 90 4.00 0.98 -5.01
CA ALA A 90 4.79 2.16 -4.66
C ALA A 90 4.02 3.12 -3.73
N LEU A 91 2.71 3.30 -3.97
CA LEU A 91 1.85 4.13 -3.12
C LEU A 91 1.60 3.50 -1.76
N GLY A 92 1.63 2.17 -1.67
CA GLY A 92 1.52 1.42 -0.44
C GLY A 92 0.11 1.45 0.18
N PHE A 93 -0.09 0.53 1.11
CA PHE A 93 -1.37 0.29 1.76
C PHE A 93 -1.83 1.44 2.65
N ALA A 94 -0.91 2.09 3.36
CA ALA A 94 -1.25 3.22 4.23
C ALA A 94 -1.88 4.38 3.43
N PHE A 95 -1.35 4.68 2.25
CA PHE A 95 -1.92 5.68 1.35
C PHE A 95 -3.28 5.23 0.79
N PHE A 96 -3.41 3.95 0.45
CA PHE A 96 -4.68 3.39 -0.02
C PHE A 96 -5.80 3.53 1.02
N LEU A 97 -5.50 3.27 2.31
CA LEU A 97 -6.47 3.48 3.39
C LEU A 97 -6.85 4.95 3.55
N ASP A 98 -5.90 5.87 3.47
CA ASP A 98 -6.16 7.31 3.56
C ASP A 98 -7.03 7.81 2.39
N ALA A 99 -6.74 7.35 1.17
CA ALA A 99 -7.56 7.62 -0.01
C ALA A 99 -8.97 7.04 0.13
N LEU A 100 -9.10 5.79 0.58
CA LEU A 100 -10.39 5.15 0.82
C LEU A 100 -11.19 5.91 1.89
N GLN A 101 -10.54 6.28 3.00
CA GLN A 101 -11.15 7.07 4.06
C GLN A 101 -11.64 8.42 3.54
N THR A 102 -10.85 9.10 2.71
CA THR A 102 -11.22 10.38 2.09
C THR A 102 -12.44 10.23 1.19
N ILE A 103 -12.47 9.19 0.34
CA ILE A 103 -13.61 8.91 -0.54
C ILE A 103 -14.87 8.60 0.28
N VAL A 104 -14.75 7.78 1.32
CA VAL A 104 -15.86 7.43 2.20
C VAL A 104 -16.38 8.66 2.95
N ARG A 105 -15.50 9.49 3.52
CA ARG A 105 -15.89 10.74 4.21
C ARG A 105 -16.64 11.70 3.28
N LYS A 106 -16.14 11.90 2.07
CA LYS A 106 -16.81 12.71 1.04
C LYS A 106 -18.19 12.14 0.67
N ARG A 107 -18.29 10.82 0.55
CA ARG A 107 -19.55 10.15 0.18
C ARG A 107 -20.59 10.15 1.29
N VAL A 108 -20.15 10.14 2.56
CA VAL A 108 -21.01 10.20 3.75
C VAL A 108 -21.33 11.65 4.15
N GLY A 109 -20.74 12.65 3.49
CA GLY A 109 -21.00 14.06 3.77
C GLY A 109 -20.36 14.56 5.07
N MET A 110 -19.33 13.89 5.57
CA MET A 110 -18.60 14.29 6.79
C MET A 110 -17.53 15.36 6.52
N ASP A 111 -17.75 16.23 5.54
CA ASP A 111 -16.77 17.27 5.12
C ASP A 111 -16.82 18.53 6.01
N GLU A 112 -17.63 18.56 7.06
CA GLU A 112 -17.66 19.67 8.03
C GLU A 112 -17.30 19.19 9.44
N GLY A 113 -16.08 19.52 9.90
CA GLY A 113 -15.83 19.73 11.33
C GLY A 113 -15.04 18.69 12.12
N ALA A 114 -14.01 18.04 11.56
CA ALA A 114 -12.99 17.41 12.40
C ALA A 114 -11.69 18.23 12.34
N PRO A 115 -11.28 18.92 13.43
CA PRO A 115 -9.95 19.48 13.51
C PRO A 115 -8.98 18.33 13.28
N LYS A 116 -8.03 18.54 12.38
CA LYS A 116 -6.86 17.67 12.22
C LYS A 116 -6.18 17.68 13.59
N ASP A 117 -6.37 16.62 14.38
CA ASP A 117 -5.83 16.52 15.73
C ASP A 117 -4.36 16.91 15.71
N ALA A 118 -4.10 18.12 16.20
CA ALA A 118 -2.81 18.52 16.67
C ALA A 118 -2.48 17.53 17.80
N THR A 119 -1.54 16.64 17.54
CA THR A 119 -0.84 15.95 18.62
C THR A 119 0.60 16.44 18.61
N PRO A 120 1.15 16.79 19.79
CA PRO A 120 2.42 17.48 19.98
C PRO A 120 3.64 16.66 19.55
#